data_AF-A0A7X3Z672-F1
#
_entry.id   AF-A0A7X3Z672-F1
#
_cell.length_a   1.000
_cell.length_b   1.000
_cell.length_c   1.000
_cell.angle_alpha   90.00
_cell.angle_beta   90.00
_cell.angle_gamma   90.00
#
_symmetry.space_group_name_H-M   'P 1'
#
loop_
_entity.id
_entity.type
_entity.pdbx_description
1 polymer ?
#
loop_
_entity_poly.entity_id
_entity_poly.type
_entity_poly.pdbx_seq_one_letter_code
_entity_poly.pdbx_strand_id
1 'polypeptide(L)'
;MPIEIRNATAPDEVIATFGAMSAGALDDHVAREGIYGPALPAIAHDTVVEAAGFADGFAFSLSSCLRSERAGLLERLVAEDESGMLHFKTGSVPEIHLPLVGNKDGTVGTGESNGSVTIPFHATKHPVGRRASM
;
A
#
# COMPACT_ATOMS: atom_id res chain seq x y z
N MET A 1 21.24 -10.00 -24.15
CA MET A 1 22.35 -9.96 -23.17
C MET A 1 21.81 -9.27 -21.94
N PRO A 2 21.80 -9.93 -20.76
CA PRO A 2 21.32 -9.29 -19.55
C PRO A 2 22.25 -8.14 -19.14
N ILE A 3 21.67 -7.08 -18.57
CA ILE A 3 22.43 -5.97 -17.97
C ILE A 3 22.58 -6.30 -16.48
N GLU A 4 23.80 -6.29 -15.97
CA GLU A 4 24.08 -6.53 -14.55
C GLU A 4 24.36 -5.20 -13.84
N ILE A 5 23.67 -4.96 -12.73
CA ILE A 5 24.08 -3.96 -11.75
C ILE A 5 24.94 -4.69 -10.71
N ARG A 6 26.17 -4.22 -10.56
CA ARG A 6 27.16 -4.77 -9.63
C ARG A 6 27.34 -3.85 -8.44
N ASN A 7 27.69 -4.42 -7.29
CA ASN A 7 28.03 -3.67 -6.11
C ASN A 7 29.30 -2.84 -6.38
N ALA A 8 29.24 -1.52 -6.16
CA ALA A 8 30.39 -0.64 -6.37
C ALA A 8 31.55 -0.93 -5.41
N THR A 9 31.29 -1.49 -4.22
CA THR A 9 32.31 -1.84 -3.23
C THR A 9 32.80 -3.29 -3.33
N ALA A 10 32.09 -4.14 -4.09
CA ALA A 10 32.45 -5.52 -4.37
C ALA A 10 32.08 -5.87 -5.83
N PRO A 11 32.95 -5.55 -6.82
CA PRO A 11 32.59 -5.61 -8.25
C PRO A 11 32.19 -7.01 -8.76
N ASP A 12 32.62 -8.07 -8.07
CA ASP A 12 32.25 -9.45 -8.40
C ASP A 12 30.86 -9.83 -7.89
N GLU A 13 30.25 -9.02 -7.02
CA GLU A 13 28.89 -9.20 -6.51
C GLU A 13 27.87 -8.53 -7.44
N VAL A 14 27.03 -9.34 -8.08
CA VAL A 14 25.88 -8.87 -8.86
C VAL A 14 24.71 -8.64 -7.90
N ILE A 15 24.20 -7.41 -7.84
CA ILE A 15 23.08 -7.02 -6.96
C ILE A 15 21.74 -6.97 -7.69
N ALA A 16 21.74 -6.85 -9.02
CA ALA A 16 20.54 -6.99 -9.83
C ALA A 16 20.91 -7.37 -11.28
N THR A 17 20.01 -8.08 -11.95
CA THR A 17 20.17 -8.45 -13.36
C THR A 17 18.89 -8.11 -14.11
N PHE A 18 19.02 -7.39 -15.22
CA PHE A 18 17.92 -7.01 -16.10
C PHE A 18 17.96 -7.84 -17.37
N GLY A 19 16.89 -8.58 -17.62
CA GLY A 19 16.67 -9.33 -18.86
C GLY A 19 15.78 -8.56 -19.83
N ALA A 20 15.81 -8.96 -21.11
CA ALA A 20 14.78 -8.53 -22.04
C ALA A 20 13.45 -9.18 -21.65
N MET A 21 12.38 -8.39 -21.61
CA MET A 21 11.00 -8.85 -21.46
C MET A 21 10.21 -8.54 -22.73
N SER A 22 9.19 -9.36 -23.01
CA SER A 22 8.20 -8.99 -24.02
C SER A 22 7.42 -7.76 -23.55
N ALA A 23 6.88 -6.99 -24.49
CA ALA A 23 6.09 -5.81 -24.16
C ALA A 23 4.89 -6.16 -23.24
N GLY A 24 4.17 -7.25 -23.52
CA GLY A 24 3.06 -7.68 -22.68
C GLY A 24 3.48 -8.07 -21.25
N ALA A 25 4.63 -8.73 -21.08
CA ALA A 25 5.14 -9.03 -19.75
C ALA A 25 5.57 -7.76 -19.01
N LEU A 26 6.08 -6.75 -19.73
CA LEU A 26 6.42 -5.45 -19.15
C LEU A 26 5.17 -4.70 -18.70
N ASP A 27 4.12 -4.70 -19.50
CA ASP A 27 2.84 -4.09 -19.14
C ASP A 27 2.28 -4.73 -17.86
N ASP A 28 2.27 -6.07 -17.79
CA ASP A 28 1.82 -6.81 -16.61
C ASP A 28 2.67 -6.53 -15.35
N HIS A 29 3.99 -6.38 -15.52
CA HIS A 29 4.91 -6.10 -14.43
C HIS A 29 4.76 -4.67 -13.92
N VAL A 30 4.74 -3.69 -14.83
CA VAL A 30 4.51 -2.26 -14.54
C VAL A 30 3.14 -2.04 -13.90
N ALA A 31 2.15 -2.85 -14.27
CA ALA A 31 0.81 -2.78 -13.72
C ALA A 31 0.70 -3.32 -12.29
N ARG A 32 1.56 -4.26 -11.86
CA ARG A 32 1.41 -4.96 -10.57
C ARG A 32 2.48 -4.66 -9.54
N GLU A 33 3.67 -4.24 -9.98
CA GLU A 33 4.80 -3.98 -9.11
C GLU A 33 5.00 -2.49 -8.82
N GLY A 34 5.59 -2.19 -7.68
CA GLY A 34 5.95 -0.81 -7.33
C GLY A 34 7.07 -0.27 -8.20
N ILE A 35 6.79 0.76 -9.01
CA ILE A 35 7.79 1.39 -9.89
C ILE A 35 8.71 2.36 -9.11
N TYR A 36 8.21 2.97 -8.04
CA TYR A 36 8.91 3.93 -7.17
C TYR A 36 9.64 5.09 -7.91
N GLY A 37 9.24 5.38 -9.15
CA GLY A 37 9.73 6.47 -9.98
C GLY A 37 8.58 7.34 -10.51
N PRO A 38 8.86 8.39 -11.30
CA PRO A 38 7.85 9.33 -11.81
C PRO A 38 7.05 8.72 -12.98
N ALA A 39 6.39 7.60 -12.74
CA ALA A 39 5.57 6.87 -13.69
C ALA A 39 4.21 6.53 -13.06
N LEU A 40 3.13 6.70 -13.84
CA LEU A 40 1.77 6.36 -13.43
C LEU A 40 1.11 5.55 -14.55
N PRO A 41 1.00 4.21 -14.40
CA PRO A 41 0.27 3.38 -15.34
C PRO A 41 -1.22 3.77 -15.34
N ALA A 42 -1.83 3.80 -16.53
CA ALA A 42 -3.26 4.02 -16.69
C ALA A 42 -3.89 2.75 -17.26
N ILE A 43 -4.74 2.09 -16.47
CA ILE A 43 -5.39 0.82 -16.82
C ILE A 43 -6.90 1.08 -16.85
N ALA A 44 -7.50 0.90 -18.02
CA ALA A 44 -8.93 1.10 -18.20
C ALA A 44 -9.70 -0.20 -17.90
N HIS A 45 -10.82 -0.06 -17.22
CA HIS A 45 -11.79 -1.13 -16.99
C HIS A 45 -13.18 -0.64 -17.39
N ASP A 46 -14.01 -1.52 -17.91
CA ASP A 46 -15.36 -1.17 -18.37
C ASP A 46 -16.33 -1.03 -17.20
N THR A 47 -16.10 -1.80 -16.12
CA THR A 47 -16.92 -1.75 -14.92
C THR A 47 -16.12 -1.43 -13.67
N VAL A 48 -16.83 -0.83 -12.71
CA VAL A 48 -16.26 -0.52 -11.39
C VAL A 48 -15.93 -1.80 -10.62
N VAL A 49 -16.69 -2.87 -10.82
CA VAL A 49 -16.45 -4.16 -10.16
C VAL A 49 -15.15 -4.79 -10.66
N GLU A 50 -14.88 -4.72 -11.96
CA GLU A 50 -13.60 -5.19 -12.52
C GLU A 50 -12.43 -4.34 -12.02
N ALA A 51 -12.59 -3.02 -11.95
CA ALA A 51 -11.55 -2.12 -11.42
C ALA A 51 -11.25 -2.42 -9.94
N ALA A 52 -12.28 -2.64 -9.12
CA ALA A 52 -12.12 -3.02 -7.71
C ALA A 52 -11.41 -4.37 -7.58
N GLY A 53 -11.87 -5.39 -8.30
CA GLY A 53 -11.24 -6.71 -8.29
C GLY A 53 -9.80 -6.70 -8.79
N PHE A 54 -9.46 -5.80 -9.73
CA PHE A 54 -8.07 -5.59 -10.14
C PHE A 54 -7.23 -4.98 -9.02
N ALA A 55 -7.73 -3.94 -8.34
CA ALA A 55 -7.05 -3.28 -7.23
C ALA A 55 -6.84 -4.22 -6.02
N ASP A 56 -7.79 -5.10 -5.75
CA ASP A 56 -7.65 -6.11 -4.68
C ASP A 56 -6.69 -7.24 -5.05
N GLY A 57 -6.39 -7.42 -6.34
CA GLY A 57 -5.46 -8.45 -6.83
C GLY A 57 -3.99 -8.20 -6.50
N PHE A 58 -3.64 -7.05 -5.91
CA PHE A 58 -2.26 -6.71 -5.55
C PHE A 58 -1.83 -7.39 -4.25
N ALA A 59 -0.56 -7.80 -4.20
CA ALA A 59 0.06 -8.36 -3.00
C ALA A 59 0.26 -7.30 -1.88
N PHE A 60 0.30 -6.03 -2.26
CA PHE A 60 0.48 -4.89 -1.36
C PHE A 60 -0.77 -4.02 -1.36
N SER A 61 -1.14 -3.47 -0.21
CA SER A 61 -2.32 -2.60 -0.11
C SER A 61 -2.11 -1.50 0.93
N LEU A 62 -1.37 -0.46 0.56
CA LEU A 62 -1.05 0.66 1.46
C LEU A 62 -2.17 1.70 1.49
N SER A 63 -2.46 2.30 0.34
CA SER A 63 -3.44 3.37 0.21
C SER A 63 -4.04 3.41 -1.18
N SER A 64 -5.32 3.78 -1.24
CA SER A 64 -6.10 3.93 -2.46
C SER A 64 -6.77 5.32 -2.50
N CYS A 65 -6.97 5.85 -3.71
CA CYS A 65 -7.76 7.06 -3.93
C CYS A 65 -8.97 6.74 -4.81
N LEU A 66 -10.17 7.04 -4.32
CA LEU A 66 -11.40 6.85 -5.05
C LEU A 66 -12.09 8.19 -5.35
N ARG A 67 -12.50 8.35 -6.61
CA ARG A 67 -13.23 9.55 -7.07
C ARG A 67 -14.47 9.13 -7.85
N SER A 68 -15.64 9.51 -7.34
CA SER A 68 -16.93 9.33 -8.00
C SER A 68 -17.92 10.37 -7.47
N GLU A 69 -18.85 10.81 -8.31
CA GLU A 69 -19.98 11.65 -7.89
C GLU A 69 -21.20 10.81 -7.45
N ARG A 70 -21.15 9.48 -7.60
CA ARG A 70 -22.23 8.57 -7.23
C ARG A 70 -22.03 8.07 -5.79
N ALA A 71 -22.73 8.68 -4.83
CA ALA A 71 -22.60 8.35 -3.40
C ALA A 71 -22.78 6.85 -3.09
N GLY A 72 -23.83 6.21 -3.59
CA GLY A 72 -24.07 4.78 -3.34
C GLY A 72 -23.01 3.85 -3.93
N LEU A 73 -22.25 4.30 -4.92
CA LEU A 73 -21.09 3.56 -5.41
C LEU A 73 -19.90 3.69 -4.45
N LEU A 74 -19.67 4.89 -3.92
CA LEU A 74 -18.59 5.13 -2.96
C LEU A 74 -18.82 4.27 -1.72
N GLU A 75 -20.02 4.27 -1.14
CA GLU A 75 -20.38 3.48 0.04
C GLU A 75 -20.10 1.99 -0.16
N ARG A 76 -20.48 1.45 -1.34
CA ARG A 76 -20.20 0.06 -1.68
C ARG A 76 -18.71 -0.22 -1.75
N LEU A 77 -17.95 0.64 -2.43
CA LEU A 77 -16.50 0.46 -2.57
C LEU A 77 -15.76 0.60 -1.24
N VAL A 78 -16.23 1.45 -0.32
CA VAL A 78 -15.68 1.54 1.04
C VAL A 78 -15.78 0.18 1.76
N ALA A 79 -16.87 -0.54 1.54
CA ALA A 79 -17.12 -1.81 2.21
C ALA A 79 -16.33 -2.98 1.60
N GLU A 80 -15.86 -2.83 0.36
CA GLU A 80 -15.14 -3.87 -0.38
C GLU A 80 -13.62 -3.63 -0.42
N ASP A 81 -13.15 -2.37 -0.31
CA ASP A 81 -11.74 -2.00 -0.43
C ASP A 81 -10.87 -2.56 0.71
N GLU A 82 -9.76 -3.18 0.33
CA GLU A 82 -8.79 -3.76 1.26
C GLU A 82 -7.58 -2.84 1.52
N SER A 83 -7.68 -1.53 1.23
CA SER A 83 -6.59 -0.59 1.52
C SER A 83 -6.53 -0.20 2.99
N GLY A 84 -5.31 0.01 3.50
CA GLY A 84 -5.15 0.48 4.87
C GLY A 84 -5.50 1.96 5.05
N MET A 85 -5.51 2.75 3.97
CA MET A 85 -6.05 4.11 3.94
C MET A 85 -6.72 4.43 2.60
N LEU A 86 -8.03 4.66 2.63
CA LEU A 86 -8.84 5.03 1.47
C LEU A 86 -9.17 6.53 1.47
N HIS A 87 -8.79 7.24 0.40
CA HIS A 87 -9.03 8.66 0.22
C HIS A 87 -10.21 8.91 -0.73
N PHE A 88 -11.18 9.72 -0.32
CA PHE A 88 -12.34 10.09 -1.16
C PHE A 88 -12.19 11.49 -1.73
N LYS A 89 -12.30 11.60 -3.06
CA LYS A 89 -12.31 12.88 -3.80
C LYS A 89 -11.09 13.77 -3.51
N THR A 90 -10.04 13.22 -2.91
CA THR A 90 -8.80 13.88 -2.53
C THR A 90 -7.60 13.05 -2.99
N GLY A 91 -6.42 13.65 -3.00
CA GLY A 91 -5.16 12.94 -3.28
C GLY A 91 -4.73 12.06 -2.10
N SER A 92 -3.65 11.30 -2.29
CA SER A 92 -3.10 10.34 -1.33
C SER A 92 -2.24 10.98 -0.23
N VAL A 93 -2.57 12.19 0.22
CA VAL A 93 -1.78 12.86 1.26
C VAL A 93 -2.22 12.31 2.62
N PRO A 94 -1.35 11.61 3.37
CA PRO A 94 -1.71 11.07 4.66
C PRO A 94 -1.88 12.20 5.69
N GLU A 95 -2.87 12.06 6.56
CA GLU A 95 -3.07 12.97 7.68
C GLU A 95 -2.35 12.44 8.92
N ILE A 96 -1.51 13.25 9.55
CA ILE A 96 -0.63 12.82 10.66
C ILE A 96 -1.37 12.26 11.88
N HIS A 97 -2.65 12.61 12.03
CA HIS A 97 -3.47 12.23 13.17
C HIS A 97 -4.36 11.03 12.89
N LEU A 98 -4.44 10.58 11.63
CA LEU A 98 -5.16 9.37 11.24
C LEU A 98 -4.20 8.18 11.16
N PRO A 99 -4.66 6.96 11.47
CA PRO A 99 -3.90 5.74 11.25
C PRO A 99 -3.47 5.62 9.80
N LEU A 100 -2.18 5.46 9.55
CA LEU A 100 -1.64 5.04 8.26
C LEU A 100 -1.05 3.66 8.43
N VAL A 101 -1.70 2.66 7.84
CA VAL A 101 -1.30 1.26 7.93
C VAL A 101 -1.34 0.66 6.53
N GLY A 102 -0.48 -0.32 6.27
CA GLY A 102 -0.61 -1.17 5.09
C GLY A 102 -1.36 -2.44 5.43
N ASN A 103 -2.16 -2.94 4.48
CA ASN A 103 -2.71 -4.28 4.52
C ASN A 103 -1.90 -5.22 3.62
N LYS A 104 -2.13 -6.53 3.73
CA LYS A 104 -1.40 -7.59 3.02
C LYS A 104 0.10 -7.51 3.30
N ASP A 105 0.95 -7.63 2.27
CA ASP A 105 2.39 -7.50 2.40
C ASP A 105 2.85 -6.03 2.51
N GLY A 106 1.91 -5.08 2.61
CA GLY A 106 2.17 -3.65 2.77
C GLY A 106 2.59 -3.22 4.17
N THR A 107 2.60 -4.13 5.17
CA THR A 107 3.07 -3.82 6.53
C THR A 107 3.69 -5.04 7.22
N VAL A 108 4.42 -4.80 8.31
CA VAL A 108 4.91 -5.85 9.23
C VAL A 108 4.56 -5.45 10.66
N GLY A 109 3.88 -6.33 11.40
CA GLY A 109 3.45 -6.09 12.79
C GLY A 109 2.22 -5.18 12.88
N THR A 110 2.02 -4.49 14.01
CA THR A 110 0.96 -3.46 14.16
C THR A 110 1.37 -2.14 13.48
N GLY A 111 2.08 -2.21 12.35
CA GLY A 111 2.86 -1.15 11.70
C GLY A 111 2.03 0.02 11.19
N GLU A 112 1.40 0.73 12.10
CA GLU A 112 0.76 2.00 11.91
C GLU A 112 1.83 3.08 12.05
N SER A 113 1.95 3.95 11.05
CA SER A 113 2.98 4.99 11.04
C SER A 113 2.54 6.27 11.77
N ASN A 114 1.23 6.50 11.92
CA ASN A 114 0.63 7.78 12.33
C ASN A 114 -0.57 7.60 13.26
N GLY A 115 -1.03 8.70 13.86
CA GLY A 115 -2.21 8.71 14.72
C GLY A 115 -1.97 8.15 16.13
N SER A 116 -3.02 8.17 16.94
CA SER A 116 -3.00 7.69 18.33
C SER A 116 -2.74 6.19 18.45
N VAL A 117 -2.92 5.46 17.35
CA VAL A 117 -2.73 4.02 17.26
C VAL A 117 -1.25 3.62 17.32
N THR A 118 -0.30 4.55 17.12
CA THR A 118 1.13 4.30 17.33
C THR A 118 1.55 4.23 18.79
N ILE A 119 0.72 4.73 19.71
CA ILE A 119 1.05 4.81 21.15
C ILE A 119 1.38 3.43 21.73
N PRO A 120 0.61 2.34 21.50
CA PRO A 120 0.94 1.02 22.02
C PRO A 120 2.20 0.40 21.38
N PHE A 121 2.60 0.83 20.19
CA PHE A 121 3.85 0.40 19.57
C PHE A 121 5.07 1.01 20.28
N HIS A 122 4.97 2.29 20.67
CA HIS A 122 6.05 3.01 21.33
C HIS A 122 5.98 3.03 22.87
N ALA A 123 4.88 2.59 23.47
CA ALA A 123 4.66 2.60 24.91
C ALA A 123 4.04 1.30 25.41
N THR A 124 4.50 0.85 26.58
CA THR A 124 3.94 -0.32 27.27
C THR A 124 2.91 0.11 28.32
N LYS A 125 1.76 -0.55 28.35
CA LYS A 125 0.75 -0.33 29.39
C LYS A 125 1.18 -1.01 30.69
N HIS A 126 1.20 -0.26 31.80
CA HIS A 126 1.49 -0.78 33.14
C HIS A 126 0.24 -0.67 34.03
N PRO A 127 -0.53 -1.75 34.23
CA PRO A 127 -1.73 -1.71 35.07
C PRO A 127 -1.34 -1.57 36.55
N VAL A 128 -1.94 -0.59 37.23
CA VAL A 128 -1.74 -0.36 38.68
C VAL A 128 -3.09 -0.45 39.37
N GLY A 129 -3.24 -1.43 40.25
CA GLY A 129 -4.44 -1.60 41.09
C GLY A 129 -4.18 -1.15 42.53
N ARG A 130 -5.14 -0.46 43.13
CA ARG A 130 -5.11 -0.09 44.56
C ARG A 130 -6.28 -0.75 45.29
N ARG A 131 -5.99 -1.42 46.40
CA ARG A 131 -7.03 -1.97 47.28
C ARG A 131 -7.80 -0.82 47.92
N ALA A 132 -9.13 -0.83 47.84
CA ALA A 132 -9.97 0.12 48.57
C ALA A 132 -9.86 -0.16 50.07
N SER A 133 -9.60 0.88 50.87
CA SER A 133 -9.66 0.82 52.33
C SER A 133 -11.12 0.81 52.78
N MET A 134 -11.49 -0.20 53.56
CA MET A 134 -12.76 -0.28 54.31
C MET A 134 -12.75 0.69 55.48
#